data_AF-A0A416T4E6-F1
#
_entry.id   AF-A0A416T4E6-F1
#
_cell.length_a   1.000
_cell.length_b   1.000
_cell.length_c   1.000
_cell.angle_alpha   90.00
_cell.angle_beta   90.00
_cell.angle_gamma   90.00
#
_symmetry.space_group_name_H-M   'P 1'
#
loop_
_entity.id
_entity.type
_entity.pdbx_description
1 polymer ?
#
loop_
_entity_poly.entity_id
_entity_poly.type
_entity_poly.pdbx_seq_one_letter_code
_entity_poly.pdbx_strand_id
1 'polypeptide(L)'
;MGRYNILFTKEKLIQSNCPLMLEKYALTKDDATGKVLAQLKLRNISEDTIIAAYFDIDGYDIEHNKVEELKECQYLDLNVAKGQQFGARNAIHFENKNVREVEIVCTKVFFRNKDKWENEDKEAKFHDVFKSKRLSDILCPEALEYLQIVEQKKYMNLNYLKCAPVEYEGIRQCVCGAYLLNDVDTCYKCKKSKQWNEINLNESDLLEKGKQYKEELEQKKEKELEEQKKRDEEAKIRKKKNRKRLKKFVAIGSVVLVIFFAIIFALEKDAINYSMGKRNYDNKQYEKSIERFEKANYYKNSEDMINSAMYKYIKSKDKEAKLTLKYAKKLSELNYKDSVELYADMQEKREAKVYFNNSEEGTEEESTVNIEKGGKLYCHVLISSESESAFNITYTAQWNGEKDEGKKYDLSDRARNKSNLYVSWDKFDKKDSEITVKVYNEATGEMIGSAKCNLNIEE
;
A
#
# COMPACT_ATOMS: atom_id res chain seq x y z
N MET A 1 5.52 -7.30 -71.80
CA MET A 1 4.12 -7.66 -72.11
C MET A 1 3.92 -9.13 -71.78
N GLY A 2 2.83 -9.48 -71.08
CA GLY A 2 2.53 -10.88 -70.80
C GLY A 2 2.19 -11.62 -72.09
N ARG A 3 2.59 -12.89 -72.21
CA ARG A 3 2.36 -13.73 -73.40
C ARG A 3 0.87 -13.93 -73.75
N TYR A 4 -0.01 -13.77 -72.76
CA TYR A 4 -1.44 -14.01 -72.90
C TYR A 4 -2.21 -12.72 -72.61
N ASN A 5 -3.11 -12.36 -73.53
CA ASN A 5 -3.97 -11.20 -73.42
C ASN A 5 -5.44 -11.62 -73.33
N ILE A 6 -6.16 -11.14 -72.31
CA ILE A 6 -7.57 -11.48 -72.09
C ILE A 6 -8.42 -10.63 -73.03
N LEU A 7 -9.16 -11.27 -73.93
CA LEU A 7 -10.04 -10.62 -74.89
C LEU A 7 -11.43 -10.34 -74.30
N PHE A 8 -11.97 -11.30 -73.55
CA PHE A 8 -13.31 -11.23 -72.99
C PHE A 8 -13.42 -12.08 -71.75
N THR A 9 -14.25 -11.66 -70.78
CA THR A 9 -14.59 -12.47 -69.62
C THR A 9 -16.05 -12.28 -69.24
N LYS A 10 -16.71 -13.37 -68.87
CA LYS A 10 -18.03 -13.33 -68.23
C LYS A 10 -18.01 -14.18 -66.97
N GLU A 11 -18.83 -13.83 -66.00
CA GLU A 11 -18.88 -14.51 -64.70
C GLU A 11 -20.32 -14.81 -64.29
N LYS A 12 -20.49 -15.82 -63.44
CA LYS A 12 -21.77 -16.23 -62.83
C LYS A 12 -22.88 -16.47 -63.86
N LEU A 13 -22.69 -17.50 -64.66
CA LEU A 13 -23.69 -17.94 -65.62
C LEU A 13 -24.30 -19.27 -65.19
N ILE A 14 -25.58 -19.43 -65.51
CA ILE A 14 -26.37 -20.63 -65.28
C ILE A 14 -27.06 -21.06 -66.57
N GLN A 15 -27.48 -22.31 -66.61
CA GLN A 15 -28.33 -22.86 -67.66
C GLN A 15 -29.44 -23.63 -66.95
N SER A 16 -30.68 -23.51 -67.45
CA SER A 16 -31.87 -24.12 -66.86
C SER A 16 -31.66 -25.60 -66.50
N ASN A 17 -31.99 -25.97 -65.26
CA ASN A 17 -31.83 -27.32 -64.70
C ASN A 17 -30.42 -27.94 -64.84
N CYS A 18 -29.38 -27.17 -65.17
CA CYS A 18 -28.04 -27.71 -65.39
C CYS A 18 -27.32 -27.99 -64.05
N PRO A 19 -26.68 -29.16 -63.87
CA PRO A 19 -25.93 -29.50 -62.65
C PRO A 19 -24.61 -28.72 -62.51
N LEU A 20 -24.28 -27.88 -63.49
CA LEU A 20 -23.08 -27.06 -63.54
C LEU A 20 -23.43 -25.58 -63.54
N MET A 21 -22.67 -24.80 -62.76
CA MET A 21 -22.63 -23.35 -62.87
C MET A 21 -21.32 -22.96 -63.53
N LEU A 22 -21.37 -22.10 -64.55
CA LEU A 22 -20.19 -21.50 -65.14
C LEU A 22 -19.83 -20.25 -64.32
N GLU A 23 -18.91 -20.41 -63.38
CA GLU A 23 -18.51 -19.32 -62.49
C GLU A 23 -17.79 -18.21 -63.23
N LYS A 24 -16.98 -18.59 -64.21
CA LYS A 24 -16.24 -17.66 -65.06
C LYS A 24 -15.85 -18.34 -66.35
N TYR A 25 -15.90 -17.62 -67.46
CA TYR A 25 -15.09 -17.96 -68.62
C TYR A 25 -14.21 -16.79 -69.04
N ALA A 26 -13.09 -17.11 -69.67
CA ALA A 26 -12.19 -16.14 -70.25
C ALA A 26 -11.80 -16.57 -71.66
N LEU A 27 -11.96 -15.67 -72.63
CA LEU A 27 -11.33 -15.77 -73.94
C LEU A 27 -9.98 -15.07 -73.87
N THR A 28 -8.93 -15.77 -74.26
CA THR A 28 -7.54 -15.31 -74.17
C THR A 28 -6.86 -15.51 -75.51
N LYS A 29 -6.10 -14.51 -75.94
CA LYS A 29 -5.20 -14.58 -77.10
C LYS A 29 -3.79 -14.89 -76.62
N ASP A 30 -3.15 -15.89 -77.19
CA ASP A 30 -1.70 -16.09 -77.06
C ASP A 30 -1.01 -15.18 -78.09
N ASP A 31 -0.32 -14.14 -77.63
CA ASP A 31 0.34 -13.18 -78.52
C ASP A 31 1.53 -13.79 -79.29
N ALA A 32 2.07 -14.92 -78.82
CA ALA A 32 3.15 -15.61 -79.53
C ALA A 32 2.65 -16.39 -80.76
N THR A 33 1.44 -16.96 -80.70
CA THR A 33 0.89 -17.82 -81.77
C THR A 33 -0.28 -17.16 -82.51
N GLY A 34 -0.86 -16.12 -81.94
CA GLY A 34 -2.11 -15.49 -82.35
C GLY A 34 -3.35 -16.35 -82.11
N LYS A 35 -3.22 -17.54 -81.50
CA LYS A 35 -4.36 -18.44 -81.24
C LYS A 35 -5.25 -17.88 -80.13
N VAL A 36 -6.55 -18.10 -80.28
CA VAL A 36 -7.55 -17.79 -79.26
C VAL A 36 -7.91 -19.07 -78.52
N LEU A 37 -8.07 -18.97 -77.20
CA LEU A 37 -8.50 -20.07 -76.35
C LEU A 37 -9.56 -19.60 -75.36
N ALA A 38 -10.53 -20.47 -75.05
CA ALA A 38 -11.45 -20.31 -73.94
C ALA A 38 -10.99 -21.14 -72.74
N GLN A 39 -11.14 -20.60 -71.54
CA GLN A 39 -11.00 -21.34 -70.28
C GLN A 39 -12.30 -21.23 -69.50
N LEU A 40 -12.88 -22.38 -69.14
CA LEU A 40 -14.16 -22.44 -68.43
C LEU A 40 -13.90 -22.84 -66.97
N LYS A 41 -14.25 -21.97 -66.03
CA LYS A 41 -14.26 -22.30 -64.60
C LYS A 41 -15.68 -22.71 -64.20
N LEU A 42 -15.88 -24.00 -64.05
CA LEU A 42 -17.16 -24.61 -63.74
C LEU A 42 -17.23 -25.02 -62.27
N ARG A 43 -18.44 -25.11 -61.72
CA ARG A 43 -18.70 -25.66 -60.40
C ARG A 43 -19.82 -26.70 -60.47
N ASN A 44 -19.64 -27.82 -59.78
CA ASN A 44 -20.73 -28.77 -59.52
C ASN A 44 -21.73 -28.17 -58.52
N ILE A 45 -22.96 -27.93 -58.96
CA ILE A 45 -24.05 -27.40 -58.13
C ILE A 45 -25.14 -28.44 -57.84
N SER A 46 -24.92 -29.69 -58.24
CA SER A 46 -25.75 -30.87 -57.95
C SER A 46 -25.28 -31.62 -56.69
N GLU A 47 -26.02 -32.66 -56.29
CA GLU A 47 -25.67 -33.50 -55.14
C GLU A 47 -24.55 -34.50 -55.45
N ASP A 48 -24.64 -35.14 -56.61
CA ASP A 48 -23.76 -36.25 -56.98
C ASP A 48 -22.41 -35.80 -57.52
N THR A 49 -21.41 -36.68 -57.38
CA THR A 49 -20.05 -36.43 -57.90
C THR A 49 -20.03 -36.56 -59.41
N ILE A 50 -19.57 -35.51 -60.11
CA ILE A 50 -19.46 -35.47 -61.57
C ILE A 50 -18.16 -36.14 -62.02
N ILE A 51 -18.28 -36.99 -63.04
CA ILE A 51 -17.17 -37.74 -63.65
C ILE A 51 -16.88 -37.34 -65.10
N ALA A 52 -17.85 -36.78 -65.82
CA ALA A 52 -17.64 -36.19 -67.13
C ALA A 52 -18.67 -35.10 -67.45
N ALA A 53 -18.31 -34.16 -68.32
CA ALA A 53 -19.20 -33.12 -68.83
C ALA A 53 -18.89 -32.78 -70.30
N TYR A 54 -19.94 -32.49 -71.06
CA TYR A 54 -19.90 -32.22 -72.50
C TYR A 54 -20.50 -30.86 -72.81
N PHE A 55 -19.89 -30.15 -73.75
CA PHE A 55 -20.27 -28.79 -74.12
C PHE A 55 -20.26 -28.59 -75.63
N ASP A 56 -21.20 -27.78 -76.10
CA ASP A 56 -21.12 -27.15 -77.41
C ASP A 56 -20.77 -25.67 -77.22
N ILE A 57 -19.87 -25.15 -78.05
CA ILE A 57 -19.38 -23.77 -77.93
C ILE A 57 -19.37 -23.11 -79.30
N ASP A 58 -20.13 -22.02 -79.41
CA ASP A 58 -20.19 -21.18 -80.60
C ASP A 58 -19.33 -19.94 -80.40
N GLY A 59 -18.41 -19.70 -81.34
CA GLY A 59 -17.51 -18.55 -81.35
C GLY A 59 -18.00 -17.45 -82.28
N TYR A 60 -17.99 -16.22 -81.78
CA TYR A 60 -18.47 -15.03 -82.48
C TYR A 60 -17.35 -14.00 -82.67
N ASP A 61 -17.34 -13.29 -83.79
CA ASP A 61 -16.41 -12.17 -84.03
C ASP A 61 -16.89 -10.85 -83.38
N ILE A 62 -16.19 -9.74 -83.67
CA ILE A 62 -16.54 -8.41 -83.13
C ILE A 62 -17.85 -7.85 -83.70
N GLU A 63 -18.30 -8.34 -84.85
CA GLU A 63 -19.55 -7.98 -85.50
C GLU A 63 -20.70 -8.92 -85.06
N HIS A 64 -20.41 -9.85 -84.15
CA HIS A 64 -21.34 -10.87 -83.65
C HIS A 64 -21.82 -11.84 -84.74
N ASN A 65 -21.01 -12.07 -85.77
CA ASN A 65 -21.22 -13.17 -86.70
C ASN A 65 -20.69 -14.47 -86.07
N LYS A 66 -21.44 -15.58 -86.20
CA LYS A 66 -20.95 -16.91 -85.80
C LYS A 66 -19.84 -17.32 -86.78
N VAL A 67 -18.61 -17.47 -86.29
CA VAL A 67 -17.40 -17.71 -87.10
C VAL A 67 -16.74 -19.06 -86.86
N GLU A 68 -17.09 -19.74 -85.78
CA GLU A 68 -16.61 -21.09 -85.45
C GLU A 68 -17.61 -21.82 -84.54
N GLU A 69 -17.67 -23.14 -84.64
CA GLU A 69 -18.50 -24.00 -83.80
C GLU A 69 -17.66 -25.20 -83.34
N LEU A 70 -17.63 -25.43 -82.03
CA LEU A 70 -16.97 -26.56 -81.41
C LEU A 70 -18.03 -27.46 -80.76
N LYS A 71 -18.23 -28.66 -81.33
CA LYS A 71 -19.20 -29.64 -80.84
C LYS A 71 -18.56 -30.68 -79.91
N GLU A 72 -19.34 -31.12 -78.92
CA GLU A 72 -18.96 -32.20 -77.99
C GLU A 72 -17.58 -32.01 -77.33
N CYS A 73 -17.26 -30.79 -76.90
CA CYS A 73 -16.08 -30.51 -76.09
C CYS A 73 -16.19 -31.22 -74.74
N GLN A 74 -15.17 -32.00 -74.37
CA GLN A 74 -15.27 -32.97 -73.27
C GLN A 74 -14.34 -32.62 -72.10
N TYR A 75 -14.88 -32.78 -70.90
CA TYR A 75 -14.10 -32.88 -69.68
C TYR A 75 -14.31 -34.29 -69.15
N LEU A 76 -13.28 -35.14 -69.26
CA LEU A 76 -13.29 -36.54 -68.86
C LEU A 76 -12.48 -36.77 -67.57
N ASP A 77 -12.57 -37.98 -67.03
CA ASP A 77 -11.81 -38.45 -65.87
C ASP A 77 -11.93 -37.53 -64.64
N LEU A 78 -13.11 -36.93 -64.47
CA LEU A 78 -13.38 -35.99 -63.39
C LEU A 78 -13.68 -36.73 -62.08
N ASN A 79 -13.44 -36.03 -60.97
CA ASN A 79 -13.89 -36.44 -59.64
C ASN A 79 -14.31 -35.17 -58.87
N VAL A 80 -15.42 -34.57 -59.30
CA VAL A 80 -15.85 -33.25 -58.83
C VAL A 80 -17.04 -33.43 -57.90
N ALA A 81 -16.78 -33.44 -56.60
CA ALA A 81 -17.83 -33.52 -55.58
C ALA A 81 -18.70 -32.26 -55.57
N LYS A 82 -19.88 -32.34 -54.92
CA LYS A 82 -20.79 -31.21 -54.74
C LYS A 82 -20.04 -29.96 -54.26
N GLY A 83 -20.24 -28.87 -54.99
CA GLY A 83 -19.62 -27.58 -54.70
C GLY A 83 -18.15 -27.48 -55.07
N GLN A 84 -17.51 -28.46 -55.71
CA GLN A 84 -16.13 -28.31 -56.19
C GLN A 84 -16.07 -27.64 -57.56
N GLN A 85 -14.92 -27.00 -57.84
CA GLN A 85 -14.65 -26.31 -59.11
C GLN A 85 -13.74 -27.15 -60.01
N PHE A 86 -13.87 -27.01 -61.33
CA PHE A 86 -12.98 -27.62 -62.32
C PHE A 86 -12.90 -26.79 -63.60
N GLY A 87 -12.09 -27.26 -64.56
CA GLY A 87 -12.00 -26.74 -65.92
C GLY A 87 -11.11 -25.51 -66.12
N ALA A 88 -10.82 -24.74 -65.07
CA ALA A 88 -10.07 -23.48 -65.18
C ALA A 88 -8.64 -23.59 -65.77
N ARG A 89 -8.08 -24.80 -65.85
CA ARG A 89 -6.75 -25.07 -66.41
C ARG A 89 -6.80 -25.73 -67.79
N ASN A 90 -7.98 -26.10 -68.27
CA ASN A 90 -8.17 -26.73 -69.56
C ASN A 90 -8.49 -25.63 -70.58
N ALA A 91 -7.67 -25.50 -71.61
CA ALA A 91 -7.88 -24.56 -72.69
C ALA A 91 -8.65 -25.25 -73.82
N ILE A 92 -9.73 -24.63 -74.27
CA ILE A 92 -10.45 -24.99 -75.48
C ILE A 92 -9.94 -24.06 -76.58
N HIS A 93 -9.31 -24.62 -77.60
CA HIS A 93 -8.67 -23.84 -78.66
C HIS A 93 -9.64 -23.60 -79.82
N PHE A 94 -9.64 -22.36 -80.31
CA PHE A 94 -10.33 -21.97 -81.54
C PHE A 94 -9.30 -21.91 -82.67
N GLU A 95 -9.66 -22.45 -83.83
CA GLU A 95 -8.86 -22.32 -85.05
C GLU A 95 -8.99 -20.90 -85.62
N ASN A 96 -10.16 -20.27 -85.45
CA ASN A 96 -10.41 -18.91 -85.86
C ASN A 96 -9.89 -17.89 -84.83
N LYS A 97 -8.88 -17.11 -85.25
CA LYS A 97 -8.23 -16.09 -84.40
C LYS A 97 -9.10 -14.84 -84.16
N ASN A 98 -10.22 -14.72 -84.87
CA ASN A 98 -11.13 -13.57 -84.78
C ASN A 98 -12.24 -13.75 -83.74
N VAL A 99 -12.32 -14.90 -83.06
CA VAL A 99 -13.28 -15.09 -81.96
C VAL A 99 -13.06 -14.04 -80.86
N ARG A 100 -14.12 -13.34 -80.49
CA ARG A 100 -14.17 -12.27 -79.47
C ARG A 100 -15.21 -12.54 -78.39
N GLU A 101 -16.22 -13.34 -78.68
CA GLU A 101 -17.25 -13.77 -77.73
C GLU A 101 -17.58 -15.25 -77.95
N VAL A 102 -18.06 -15.92 -76.91
CA VAL A 102 -18.56 -17.29 -77.02
C VAL A 102 -19.91 -17.47 -76.34
N GLU A 103 -20.73 -18.30 -76.94
CA GLU A 103 -21.90 -18.88 -76.31
C GLU A 103 -21.63 -20.35 -76.00
N ILE A 104 -22.01 -20.78 -74.80
CA ILE A 104 -21.64 -22.09 -74.26
C ILE A 104 -22.92 -22.81 -73.86
N VAL A 105 -23.09 -24.05 -74.30
CA VAL A 105 -24.19 -24.94 -73.92
C VAL A 105 -23.60 -26.16 -73.26
N CYS A 106 -24.00 -26.46 -72.02
CA CYS A 106 -23.74 -27.77 -71.43
C CYS A 106 -24.74 -28.77 -72.03
N THR A 107 -24.26 -29.82 -72.69
CA THR A 107 -25.13 -30.78 -73.38
C THR A 107 -25.39 -32.01 -72.53
N LYS A 108 -24.38 -32.52 -71.82
CA LYS A 108 -24.49 -33.74 -71.00
C LYS A 108 -23.56 -33.69 -69.79
N VAL A 109 -23.99 -34.28 -68.68
CA VAL A 109 -23.18 -34.47 -67.47
C VAL A 109 -23.39 -35.89 -66.95
N PHE A 110 -22.28 -36.57 -66.66
CA PHE A 110 -22.29 -37.94 -66.13
C PHE A 110 -21.86 -37.94 -64.67
N PHE A 111 -22.58 -38.71 -63.86
CA PHE A 111 -22.37 -38.81 -62.43
C PHE A 111 -21.77 -40.16 -62.03
N ARG A 112 -21.08 -40.17 -60.89
CA ARG A 112 -20.47 -41.38 -60.32
C ARG A 112 -21.50 -42.47 -59.98
N ASN A 113 -22.73 -42.08 -59.64
CA ASN A 113 -23.84 -42.99 -59.34
C ASN A 113 -24.40 -43.68 -60.61
N LYS A 114 -23.83 -43.42 -61.79
CA LYS A 114 -24.23 -43.89 -63.13
C LYS A 114 -25.43 -43.18 -63.74
N ASP A 115 -26.01 -42.20 -63.05
CA ASP A 115 -27.01 -41.34 -63.63
C ASP A 115 -26.35 -40.36 -64.63
N LYS A 116 -27.20 -39.81 -65.50
CA LYS A 116 -26.81 -38.78 -66.45
C LYS A 116 -27.85 -37.66 -66.44
N TRP A 117 -27.37 -36.44 -66.56
CA TRP A 117 -28.18 -35.30 -66.94
C TRP A 117 -27.92 -34.99 -68.41
N GLU A 118 -28.98 -34.82 -69.18
CA GLU A 118 -28.91 -34.40 -70.58
C GLU A 118 -29.76 -33.14 -70.75
N ASN A 119 -29.24 -32.19 -71.52
CA ASN A 119 -29.95 -30.96 -71.81
C ASN A 119 -31.11 -31.24 -72.78
N GLU A 120 -32.33 -31.12 -72.28
CA GLU A 120 -33.55 -31.32 -73.08
C GLU A 120 -33.73 -30.22 -74.13
N ASP A 121 -33.35 -28.99 -73.80
CA ASP A 121 -33.35 -27.85 -74.71
C ASP A 121 -31.93 -27.58 -75.23
N LYS A 122 -31.61 -28.14 -76.39
CA LYS A 122 -30.28 -28.03 -77.00
C LYS A 122 -29.86 -26.59 -77.34
N GLU A 123 -30.80 -25.63 -77.35
CA GLU A 123 -30.51 -24.22 -77.58
C GLU A 123 -30.36 -23.42 -76.28
N ALA A 124 -30.65 -24.01 -75.11
CA ALA A 124 -30.49 -23.38 -73.81
C ALA A 124 -29.01 -23.17 -73.47
N LYS A 125 -28.53 -21.94 -73.67
CA LYS A 125 -27.15 -21.50 -73.38
C LYS A 125 -26.97 -21.10 -71.93
N PHE A 126 -25.73 -21.08 -71.47
CA PHE A 126 -25.39 -20.37 -70.24
C PHE A 126 -25.70 -18.87 -70.36
N HIS A 127 -26.54 -18.36 -69.46
CA HIS A 127 -26.94 -16.96 -69.38
C HIS A 127 -26.71 -16.40 -67.97
N ASP A 128 -26.85 -15.09 -67.82
CA ASP A 128 -26.64 -14.42 -66.54
C ASP A 128 -27.56 -14.98 -65.45
N VAL A 129 -27.01 -15.16 -64.25
CA VAL A 129 -27.80 -15.52 -63.07
C VAL A 129 -28.91 -14.49 -62.82
N PHE A 130 -30.04 -14.97 -62.31
CA PHE A 130 -31.13 -14.11 -61.86
C PHE A 130 -30.67 -13.09 -60.80
N LYS A 131 -31.35 -11.94 -60.78
CA LYS A 131 -31.05 -10.85 -59.84
C LYS A 131 -31.28 -11.32 -58.40
N SER A 132 -30.22 -11.29 -57.60
CA SER A 132 -30.28 -11.64 -56.18
C SER A 132 -31.14 -10.63 -55.40
N LYS A 133 -31.97 -11.12 -54.48
CA LYS A 133 -32.75 -10.32 -53.53
C LYS A 133 -32.01 -10.19 -52.20
N ARG A 134 -32.12 -9.05 -51.53
CA ARG A 134 -31.56 -8.86 -50.18
C ARG A 134 -32.50 -9.47 -49.15
N LEU A 135 -31.97 -9.83 -47.98
CA LEU A 135 -32.82 -10.28 -46.87
C LEU A 135 -33.77 -9.17 -46.40
N SER A 136 -33.36 -7.90 -46.49
CA SER A 136 -34.20 -6.72 -46.22
C SER A 136 -35.38 -6.55 -47.16
N ASP A 137 -35.40 -7.27 -48.29
CA ASP A 137 -36.51 -7.23 -49.22
C ASP A 137 -37.66 -8.16 -48.78
N ILE A 138 -37.39 -9.08 -47.83
CA ILE A 138 -38.35 -10.08 -47.33
C ILE A 138 -38.52 -10.08 -45.81
N LEU A 139 -37.68 -9.33 -45.07
CA LEU A 139 -37.70 -9.23 -43.62
C LEU A 139 -37.57 -7.77 -43.19
N CYS A 140 -38.41 -7.34 -42.26
CA CYS A 140 -38.32 -6.05 -41.61
C CYS A 140 -37.05 -5.91 -40.75
N PRO A 141 -36.62 -4.68 -40.41
CA PRO A 141 -35.41 -4.43 -39.64
C PRO A 141 -35.34 -5.20 -38.31
N GLU A 142 -36.45 -5.30 -37.58
CA GLU A 142 -36.52 -5.98 -36.29
C GLU A 142 -36.33 -7.50 -36.41
N ALA A 143 -36.94 -8.12 -37.43
CA ALA A 143 -36.76 -9.54 -37.71
C ALA A 143 -35.32 -9.85 -38.15
N LEU A 144 -34.72 -8.98 -38.97
CA LEU A 144 -33.32 -9.08 -39.38
C LEU A 144 -32.36 -8.97 -38.20
N GLU A 145 -32.59 -8.01 -37.30
CA GLU A 145 -31.77 -7.82 -36.10
C GLU A 145 -31.78 -9.09 -35.24
N TYR A 146 -32.96 -9.66 -34.99
CA TYR A 146 -33.05 -10.89 -34.22
C TYR A 146 -32.38 -12.08 -34.91
N LEU A 147 -32.58 -12.26 -36.22
CA LEU A 147 -31.93 -13.30 -37.01
C LEU A 147 -30.40 -13.19 -36.93
N GLN A 148 -29.85 -11.98 -37.01
CA GLN A 148 -28.42 -11.72 -36.88
C GLN A 148 -27.89 -12.10 -35.49
N ILE A 149 -28.62 -11.75 -34.42
CA ILE A 149 -28.26 -12.12 -33.04
C ILE A 149 -28.18 -13.65 -32.90
N VAL A 150 -29.18 -14.38 -33.43
CA VAL A 150 -29.23 -15.85 -33.35
C VAL A 150 -28.07 -16.49 -34.12
N GLU A 151 -27.81 -16.05 -35.35
CA GLU A 151 -26.71 -16.58 -36.15
C GLU A 151 -25.33 -16.26 -35.55
N GLN A 152 -25.15 -15.05 -35.02
CA GLN A 152 -23.91 -14.66 -34.34
C GLN A 152 -23.64 -15.55 -33.13
N LYS A 153 -24.66 -15.81 -32.30
CA LYS A 153 -24.52 -16.70 -31.12
C LYS A 153 -24.20 -18.13 -31.50
N LYS A 154 -24.84 -18.66 -32.55
CA LYS A 154 -24.73 -20.07 -32.92
C LYS A 154 -23.44 -20.40 -33.66
N TYR A 155 -22.95 -19.49 -34.51
CA TYR A 155 -21.83 -19.78 -35.42
C TYR A 155 -20.62 -18.86 -35.24
N MET A 156 -20.66 -17.92 -34.28
CA MET A 156 -19.58 -16.94 -34.00
C MET A 156 -19.15 -16.13 -35.23
N ASN A 157 -19.97 -16.09 -36.29
CA ASN A 157 -19.66 -15.45 -37.56
C ASN A 157 -20.94 -15.08 -38.32
N LEU A 158 -21.06 -13.82 -38.74
CA LEU A 158 -22.19 -13.29 -39.53
C LEU A 158 -22.07 -13.57 -41.04
N ASN A 159 -20.98 -14.21 -41.49
CA ASN A 159 -20.59 -14.25 -42.91
C ASN A 159 -21.46 -15.10 -43.86
N TYR A 160 -22.52 -15.76 -43.37
CA TYR A 160 -23.30 -16.70 -44.19
C TYR A 160 -24.72 -16.25 -44.55
N LEU A 161 -25.19 -15.09 -44.08
CA LEU A 161 -26.47 -14.50 -44.49
C LEU A 161 -26.21 -13.29 -45.40
N LYS A 162 -26.37 -13.48 -46.71
CA LYS A 162 -26.04 -12.48 -47.74
C LYS A 162 -27.24 -12.05 -48.57
N CYS A 163 -28.17 -12.97 -48.84
CA CYS A 163 -29.29 -12.75 -49.74
C CYS A 163 -30.52 -13.54 -49.29
N ALA A 164 -31.69 -13.14 -49.79
CA ALA A 164 -32.89 -13.94 -49.68
C ALA A 164 -32.77 -15.19 -50.59
N PRO A 165 -33.36 -16.32 -50.20
CA PRO A 165 -33.43 -17.47 -51.08
C PRO A 165 -34.32 -17.17 -52.28
N VAL A 166 -33.88 -17.55 -53.47
CA VAL A 166 -34.60 -17.35 -54.73
C VAL A 166 -34.46 -18.62 -55.55
N GLU A 167 -35.54 -19.06 -56.18
CA GLU A 167 -35.56 -20.19 -57.11
C GLU A 167 -35.95 -19.70 -58.50
N TYR A 168 -35.24 -20.14 -59.52
CA TYR A 168 -35.46 -19.75 -60.91
C TYR A 168 -34.88 -20.83 -61.83
N GLU A 169 -35.66 -21.30 -62.80
CA GLU A 169 -35.21 -22.26 -63.83
C GLU A 169 -34.49 -23.51 -63.28
N GLY A 170 -35.02 -24.09 -62.20
CA GLY A 170 -34.44 -25.29 -61.59
C GLY A 170 -33.22 -25.05 -60.71
N ILE A 171 -32.81 -23.80 -60.55
CA ILE A 171 -31.65 -23.39 -59.75
C ILE A 171 -32.11 -22.51 -58.59
N ARG A 172 -31.60 -22.80 -57.40
CA ARG A 172 -31.82 -22.01 -56.19
C ARG A 172 -30.57 -21.29 -55.75
N GLN A 173 -30.74 -20.04 -55.31
CA GLN A 173 -29.75 -19.31 -54.55
C GLN A 173 -30.01 -19.53 -53.06
N CYS A 174 -29.03 -20.06 -52.35
CA CYS A 174 -29.05 -20.20 -50.90
C CYS A 174 -28.81 -18.84 -50.23
N VAL A 175 -29.23 -18.69 -48.96
CA VAL A 175 -29.01 -17.48 -48.14
C VAL A 175 -27.57 -17.00 -48.05
N CYS A 176 -26.59 -17.88 -48.26
CA CYS A 176 -25.17 -17.53 -48.29
C CYS A 176 -24.65 -17.05 -49.66
N GLY A 177 -25.53 -16.95 -50.65
CA GLY A 177 -25.24 -16.58 -52.04
C GLY A 177 -24.69 -17.71 -52.90
N ALA A 178 -24.67 -18.96 -52.43
CA ALA A 178 -24.30 -20.11 -53.25
C ALA A 178 -25.47 -20.55 -54.13
N TYR A 179 -25.21 -20.91 -55.38
CA TYR A 179 -26.19 -21.48 -56.31
C TYR A 179 -26.14 -23.00 -56.27
N LEU A 180 -27.31 -23.64 -56.24
CA LEU A 180 -27.52 -25.09 -56.18
C LEU A 180 -28.65 -25.47 -57.13
N LEU A 181 -28.69 -26.71 -57.59
CA LEU A 181 -29.94 -27.26 -58.15
C LEU A 181 -31.03 -27.28 -57.07
N ASN A 182 -32.29 -27.19 -57.52
CA ASN A 182 -33.46 -27.09 -56.64
C ASN A 182 -33.69 -28.34 -55.76
N ASP A 183 -33.29 -29.50 -56.25
CA ASP A 183 -33.41 -30.81 -55.60
C ASP A 183 -32.32 -31.08 -54.57
N VAL A 184 -31.19 -30.37 -54.64
CA VAL A 184 -30.13 -30.44 -53.63
C VAL A 184 -30.68 -29.89 -52.32
N ASP A 185 -30.73 -30.69 -51.26
CA ASP A 185 -31.23 -30.24 -49.96
C ASP A 185 -30.23 -29.31 -49.25
N THR A 186 -29.00 -29.79 -49.06
CA THR A 186 -28.03 -29.12 -48.18
C THR A 186 -26.99 -28.31 -48.96
N CYS A 187 -26.86 -27.02 -48.62
CA CYS A 187 -25.93 -26.11 -49.26
C CYS A 187 -24.46 -26.55 -49.08
N TYR A 188 -23.70 -26.68 -50.16
CA TYR A 188 -22.28 -27.05 -50.08
C TYR A 188 -21.41 -26.04 -49.32
N LYS A 189 -21.84 -24.78 -49.26
CA LYS A 189 -21.08 -23.66 -48.68
C LYS A 189 -21.42 -23.42 -47.22
N CYS A 190 -22.68 -23.12 -46.89
CA CYS A 190 -23.09 -22.82 -45.51
C CYS A 190 -23.71 -24.00 -44.76
N LYS A 191 -23.88 -25.16 -45.41
CA LYS A 191 -24.44 -26.39 -44.85
C LYS A 191 -25.88 -26.29 -44.33
N LYS A 192 -26.60 -25.19 -44.64
CA LYS A 192 -28.03 -25.05 -44.34
C LYS A 192 -28.85 -25.84 -45.37
N SER A 193 -29.87 -26.56 -44.89
CA SER A 193 -30.83 -27.29 -45.73
C SER A 193 -31.80 -26.34 -46.42
N LYS A 194 -32.59 -26.84 -47.38
CA LYS A 194 -33.66 -26.04 -48.02
C LYS A 194 -34.72 -25.66 -46.99
N GLN A 195 -35.14 -26.62 -46.18
CA GLN A 195 -36.11 -26.45 -45.10
C GLN A 195 -35.65 -25.46 -44.02
N TRP A 196 -34.33 -25.29 -43.83
CA TRP A 196 -33.81 -24.30 -42.90
C TRP A 196 -34.31 -22.89 -43.25
N ASN A 197 -34.42 -22.54 -44.53
CA ASN A 197 -34.89 -21.22 -44.95
C ASN A 197 -36.34 -20.98 -44.51
N GLU A 198 -37.21 -21.98 -44.70
CA GLU A 198 -38.63 -21.89 -44.36
C GLU A 198 -38.83 -21.68 -42.84
N ILE A 199 -38.08 -22.43 -42.03
CA ILE A 199 -38.18 -22.39 -40.57
C ILE A 199 -37.56 -21.11 -39.98
N ASN A 200 -36.50 -20.58 -40.59
CA ASN A 200 -35.68 -19.52 -39.97
C ASN A 200 -35.83 -18.15 -40.63
N LEU A 201 -36.52 -18.04 -41.77
CA LEU A 201 -36.81 -16.76 -42.45
C LEU A 201 -38.30 -16.39 -42.43
N ASN A 202 -39.10 -17.02 -41.58
CA ASN A 202 -40.47 -16.60 -41.33
C ASN A 202 -40.47 -15.31 -40.50
N GLU A 203 -40.97 -14.21 -41.07
CA GLU A 203 -40.93 -12.89 -40.41
C GLU A 203 -41.72 -12.87 -39.10
N SER A 204 -42.94 -13.42 -39.08
CA SER A 204 -43.78 -13.47 -37.87
C SER A 204 -43.11 -14.24 -36.73
N ASP A 205 -42.51 -15.40 -37.03
CA ASP A 205 -41.84 -16.22 -36.03
C ASP A 205 -40.58 -15.52 -35.49
N LEU A 206 -39.83 -14.84 -36.35
CA LEU A 206 -38.65 -14.07 -35.96
C LEU A 206 -39.03 -12.90 -35.05
N LEU A 207 -40.13 -12.20 -35.36
CA LEU A 207 -40.65 -11.11 -34.53
C LEU A 207 -41.14 -11.60 -33.17
N GLU A 208 -41.86 -12.71 -33.13
CA GLU A 208 -42.34 -13.30 -31.87
C GLU A 208 -41.15 -13.72 -30.97
N LYS A 209 -40.22 -14.49 -31.52
CA LYS A 209 -39.01 -14.90 -30.79
C LYS A 209 -38.12 -13.72 -30.40
N GLY A 210 -38.08 -12.67 -31.23
CA GLY A 210 -37.39 -11.43 -30.94
C GLY A 210 -37.97 -10.68 -29.74
N LYS A 211 -39.30 -10.65 -29.62
CA LYS A 211 -39.99 -10.07 -28.44
C LYS A 211 -39.69 -10.88 -27.18
N GLN A 212 -39.88 -12.20 -27.23
CA GLN A 212 -39.59 -13.10 -26.11
C GLN A 212 -38.13 -12.94 -25.63
N TYR A 213 -37.18 -12.85 -26.56
CA TYR A 213 -35.77 -12.64 -26.23
C TYR A 213 -35.51 -11.29 -25.53
N LYS A 214 -36.19 -10.21 -25.95
CA LYS A 214 -36.07 -8.90 -25.30
C LYS A 214 -36.64 -8.94 -23.88
N GLU A 215 -37.80 -9.56 -23.69
CA GLU A 215 -38.41 -9.76 -22.37
C GLU A 215 -37.51 -10.59 -21.43
N GLU A 216 -36.90 -11.68 -21.93
CA GLU A 216 -35.94 -12.48 -21.16
C GLU A 216 -34.71 -11.67 -20.72
N LEU A 217 -34.19 -10.79 -21.60
CA LEU A 217 -33.06 -9.93 -21.27
C LEU A 217 -33.43 -8.90 -20.20
N GLU A 218 -34.63 -8.33 -20.26
CA GLU A 218 -35.14 -7.40 -19.25
C GLU A 218 -35.30 -8.09 -17.90
N GLN A 219 -35.94 -9.27 -17.87
CA GLN A 219 -36.09 -10.06 -16.64
C GLN A 219 -34.73 -10.44 -16.02
N LYS A 220 -33.72 -10.78 -16.85
CA LYS A 220 -32.36 -11.05 -16.35
C LYS A 220 -31.73 -9.81 -15.73
N LYS A 221 -31.82 -8.65 -16.39
CA LYS A 221 -31.31 -7.38 -15.85
C LYS A 221 -32.00 -6.98 -14.54
N GLU A 222 -33.30 -7.19 -14.44
CA GLU A 222 -34.05 -6.93 -13.20
C GLU A 222 -33.60 -7.83 -12.05
N LYS A 223 -33.43 -9.13 -12.30
CA LYS A 223 -32.91 -10.08 -11.32
C LYS A 223 -31.49 -9.71 -10.87
N GLU A 224 -30.59 -9.40 -11.80
CA GLU A 224 -29.22 -8.97 -11.48
C GLU A 224 -29.21 -7.68 -10.64
N LEU A 225 -30.09 -6.73 -10.94
CA LEU A 225 -30.24 -5.49 -10.18
C LEU A 225 -30.80 -5.75 -8.77
N GLU A 226 -31.78 -6.64 -8.63
CA GLU A 226 -32.33 -7.04 -7.33
C GLU A 226 -31.28 -7.73 -6.46
N GLU A 227 -30.53 -8.67 -7.05
CA GLU A 227 -29.42 -9.33 -6.36
C GLU A 227 -28.32 -8.34 -5.96
N GLN A 228 -28.00 -7.38 -6.82
CA GLN A 228 -27.02 -6.34 -6.50
C GLN A 228 -27.51 -5.46 -5.34
N LYS A 229 -28.79 -5.07 -5.32
CA LYS A 229 -29.39 -4.34 -4.20
C LYS A 229 -29.31 -5.13 -2.89
N LYS A 230 -29.61 -6.44 -2.93
CA LYS A 230 -29.47 -7.34 -1.76
C LYS A 230 -28.02 -7.39 -1.27
N ARG A 231 -27.05 -7.59 -2.17
CA ARG A 231 -25.61 -7.59 -1.84
C ARG A 231 -25.17 -6.26 -1.20
N ASP A 232 -25.64 -5.13 -1.73
CA ASP A 232 -25.29 -3.81 -1.20
C ASP A 232 -25.91 -3.54 0.18
N GLU A 233 -27.14 -3.99 0.41
CA GLU A 233 -27.80 -3.90 1.72
C GLU A 233 -27.10 -4.78 2.77
N GLU A 234 -26.76 -6.02 2.42
CA GLU A 234 -25.97 -6.92 3.27
C GLU A 234 -24.60 -6.33 3.60
N ALA A 235 -23.92 -5.73 2.62
CA ALA A 235 -22.64 -5.04 2.82
C ALA A 235 -22.78 -3.84 3.77
N LYS A 236 -23.85 -3.05 3.66
CA LYS A 236 -24.15 -1.92 4.58
C LYS A 236 -24.40 -2.44 6.01
N ILE A 237 -25.18 -3.51 6.17
CA ILE A 237 -25.43 -4.14 7.48
C ILE A 237 -24.12 -4.67 8.08
N ARG A 238 -23.30 -5.36 7.29
CA ARG A 238 -22.00 -5.88 7.71
C ARG A 238 -21.04 -4.76 8.14
N LYS A 239 -20.96 -3.66 7.39
CA LYS A 239 -20.16 -2.47 7.76
C LYS A 239 -20.63 -1.86 9.08
N LYS A 240 -21.95 -1.71 9.29
CA LYS A 240 -22.52 -1.23 10.57
C LYS A 240 -22.17 -2.15 11.75
N LYS A 241 -22.31 -3.47 11.59
CA LYS A 241 -21.95 -4.47 12.61
C LYS A 241 -20.44 -4.43 12.93
N ASN A 242 -19.58 -4.36 11.91
CA ASN A 242 -18.12 -4.28 12.10
C ASN A 242 -17.68 -2.98 12.78
N ARG A 243 -18.27 -1.83 12.44
CA ARG A 243 -17.98 -0.55 13.12
C ARG A 243 -18.34 -0.60 14.61
N LYS A 244 -19.45 -1.25 14.97
CA LYS A 244 -19.85 -1.46 16.38
C LYS A 244 -18.87 -2.38 17.12
N ARG A 245 -18.42 -3.48 16.49
CA ARG A 245 -17.42 -4.39 17.07
C ARG A 245 -16.07 -3.70 17.25
N LEU A 246 -15.59 -2.97 16.24
CA LEU A 246 -14.33 -2.23 16.31
C LEU A 246 -14.31 -1.20 17.44
N LYS A 247 -15.40 -0.43 17.62
CA LYS A 247 -15.53 0.51 18.75
C LYS A 247 -15.42 -0.18 20.12
N LYS A 248 -16.00 -1.38 20.28
CA LYS A 248 -15.87 -2.17 21.52
C LYS A 248 -14.43 -2.67 21.72
N PHE A 249 -13.78 -3.18 20.68
CA PHE A 249 -12.39 -3.66 20.78
C PHE A 249 -11.38 -2.54 21.04
N VAL A 250 -11.55 -1.37 20.44
CA VAL A 250 -10.68 -0.20 20.69
C VAL A 250 -10.81 0.26 22.15
N ALA A 251 -12.04 0.33 22.69
CA ALA A 251 -12.27 0.73 24.07
C ALA A 251 -11.65 -0.24 25.10
N ILE A 252 -11.76 -1.56 24.86
CA ILE A 252 -11.16 -2.57 25.75
C ILE A 252 -9.63 -2.57 25.59
N GLY A 253 -9.13 -2.52 24.35
CA GLY A 253 -7.70 -2.50 24.06
C GLY A 253 -6.98 -1.27 24.65
N SER A 254 -7.61 -0.09 24.63
CA SER A 254 -7.03 1.13 25.20
C SER A 254 -6.87 1.06 26.72
N VAL A 255 -7.82 0.43 27.43
CA VAL A 255 -7.74 0.31 28.90
C VAL A 255 -6.62 -0.67 29.31
N VAL A 256 -6.49 -1.80 28.61
CA VAL A 256 -5.44 -2.80 28.89
C VAL A 256 -4.04 -2.23 28.61
N LEU A 257 -3.87 -1.45 27.52
CA LEU A 257 -2.61 -0.80 27.18
C LEU A 257 -2.16 0.21 28.24
N VAL A 258 -3.07 1.05 28.74
CA VAL A 258 -2.76 2.04 29.79
C VAL A 258 -2.32 1.35 31.09
N ILE A 259 -3.00 0.26 31.48
CA ILE A 259 -2.63 -0.52 32.68
C ILE A 259 -1.26 -1.18 32.49
N PHE A 260 -0.98 -1.75 31.31
CA PHE A 260 0.31 -2.38 31.01
C PHE A 260 1.47 -1.39 31.07
N PHE A 261 1.31 -0.19 30.48
CA PHE A 261 2.34 0.87 30.56
C PHE A 261 2.54 1.39 31.98
N ALA A 262 1.48 1.53 32.78
CA ALA A 262 1.60 1.93 34.17
C ALA A 262 2.39 0.91 35.01
N ILE A 263 2.22 -0.38 34.74
CA ILE A 263 2.96 -1.46 35.43
C ILE A 263 4.44 -1.44 35.03
N ILE A 264 4.78 -1.32 33.75
CA ILE A 264 6.18 -1.24 33.28
C ILE A 264 6.88 -0.02 33.90
N PHE A 265 6.23 1.15 33.89
CA PHE A 265 6.81 2.38 34.40
C PHE A 265 7.05 2.32 35.93
N ALA A 266 6.19 1.61 36.66
CA ALA A 266 6.38 1.37 38.09
C ALA A 266 7.57 0.42 38.37
N LEU A 267 7.78 -0.60 37.53
CA LEU A 267 8.87 -1.57 37.69
C LEU A 267 10.26 -1.03 37.31
N GLU A 268 10.35 -0.04 36.42
CA GLU A 268 11.65 0.51 35.96
C GLU A 268 12.17 1.71 36.75
N LYS A 269 11.34 2.31 37.62
CA LYS A 269 11.70 3.54 38.35
C LYS A 269 12.98 3.38 39.19
N ASP A 270 13.15 2.23 39.82
CA ASP A 270 14.31 1.95 40.67
C ASP A 270 15.59 1.78 39.83
N ALA A 271 15.49 1.10 38.69
CA ALA A 271 16.59 0.94 37.73
C ALA A 271 17.04 2.28 37.11
N ILE A 272 16.09 3.16 36.80
CA ILE A 272 16.35 4.50 36.26
C ILE A 272 17.09 5.36 37.30
N ASN A 273 16.61 5.39 38.54
CA ASN A 273 17.27 6.13 39.62
C ASN A 273 18.67 5.60 39.90
N TYR A 274 18.87 4.28 39.90
CA TYR A 274 20.18 3.66 40.04
C TYR A 274 21.15 4.08 38.92
N SER A 275 20.70 4.05 37.66
CA SER A 275 21.51 4.48 36.51
C SER A 275 21.92 5.95 36.60
N MET A 276 20.98 6.84 36.97
CA MET A 276 21.28 8.26 37.20
C MET A 276 22.24 8.46 38.38
N GLY A 277 22.08 7.69 39.46
CA GLY A 277 22.98 7.71 40.61
C GLY A 277 24.42 7.38 40.21
N LYS A 278 24.61 6.35 39.37
CA LYS A 278 25.91 5.95 38.86
C LYS A 278 26.54 7.03 37.96
N ARG A 279 25.76 7.61 37.05
CA ARG A 279 26.22 8.72 36.21
C ARG A 279 26.67 9.93 37.03
N ASN A 280 25.94 10.27 38.09
CA ASN A 280 26.33 11.36 39.00
C ASN A 280 27.58 11.00 39.80
N TYR A 281 27.74 9.73 40.22
CA TYR A 281 28.93 9.23 40.90
C TYR A 281 30.18 9.39 40.02
N ASP A 282 30.10 8.92 38.77
CA ASP A 282 31.19 8.98 37.79
C ASP A 282 31.57 10.43 37.45
N ASN A 283 30.58 11.33 37.43
CA ASN A 283 30.77 12.77 37.25
C ASN A 283 31.21 13.53 38.51
N LYS A 284 31.54 12.82 39.60
CA LYS A 284 31.96 13.38 40.90
C LYS A 284 30.91 14.28 41.57
N GLN A 285 29.64 14.17 41.17
CA GLN A 285 28.51 14.87 41.77
C GLN A 285 27.95 14.02 42.92
N TYR A 286 28.75 13.83 43.98
CA TYR A 286 28.47 12.82 45.01
C TYR A 286 27.16 13.05 45.77
N GLU A 287 26.79 14.29 46.09
CA GLU A 287 25.50 14.59 46.74
C GLU A 287 24.30 14.17 45.88
N LYS A 288 24.30 14.56 44.60
CA LYS A 288 23.25 14.16 43.64
C LYS A 288 23.26 12.67 43.37
N SER A 289 24.41 12.02 43.51
CA SER A 289 24.54 10.58 43.39
C SER A 289 23.84 9.86 44.56
N ILE A 290 24.10 10.32 45.79
CA ILE A 290 23.47 9.80 47.01
C ILE A 290 21.94 9.93 46.91
N GLU A 291 21.43 11.12 46.58
CA GLU A 291 19.98 11.36 46.45
C GLU A 291 19.31 10.39 45.45
N ARG A 292 19.97 10.11 44.34
CA ARG A 292 19.47 9.19 43.31
C ARG A 292 19.54 7.74 43.75
N PHE A 293 20.58 7.33 44.47
CA PHE A 293 20.67 5.98 45.01
C PHE A 293 19.69 5.73 46.16
N GLU A 294 19.40 6.73 47.00
CA GLU A 294 18.34 6.65 48.02
C GLU A 294 16.96 6.45 47.34
N LYS A 295 16.72 7.14 46.23
CA LYS A 295 15.51 6.97 45.40
C LYS A 295 15.46 5.64 44.63
N ALA A 296 16.57 4.90 44.56
CA ALA A 296 16.63 3.60 43.89
C ALA A 296 16.19 2.45 44.82
N ASN A 297 15.82 2.72 46.08
CA ASN A 297 15.14 1.78 46.99
C ASN A 297 15.77 0.37 47.06
N TYR A 298 17.04 0.29 47.47
CA TYR A 298 17.80 -0.97 47.59
C TYR A 298 18.00 -1.74 46.27
N TYR A 299 17.74 -1.12 45.11
CA TYR A 299 18.00 -1.74 43.82
C TYR A 299 19.49 -1.95 43.58
N LYS A 300 19.87 -3.21 43.31
CA LYS A 300 21.26 -3.66 43.17
C LYS A 300 22.07 -3.32 44.43
N ASN A 301 23.21 -2.66 44.27
CA ASN A 301 24.10 -2.26 45.36
C ASN A 301 23.99 -0.75 45.64
N SER A 302 22.78 -0.18 45.53
CA SER A 302 22.56 1.27 45.76
C SER A 302 23.05 1.70 47.15
N GLU A 303 22.91 0.86 48.16
CA GLU A 303 23.39 1.12 49.52
C GLU A 303 24.93 1.22 49.59
N ASP A 304 25.65 0.28 48.98
CA ASP A 304 27.11 0.35 48.87
C ASP A 304 27.55 1.60 48.09
N MET A 305 26.80 1.96 47.05
CA MET A 305 27.08 3.14 46.24
C MET A 305 26.82 4.45 47.01
N ILE A 306 25.82 4.50 47.90
CA ILE A 306 25.61 5.62 48.83
C ILE A 306 26.82 5.76 49.74
N ASN A 307 27.25 4.67 50.37
CA ASN A 307 28.39 4.70 51.30
C ASN A 307 29.69 5.10 50.58
N SER A 308 29.90 4.57 49.37
CA SER A 308 31.02 4.94 48.52
C SER A 308 30.98 6.41 48.09
N ALA A 309 29.80 6.94 47.74
CA ALA A 309 29.62 8.34 47.36
C ALA A 309 29.87 9.28 48.55
N MET A 310 29.34 8.96 49.74
CA MET A 310 29.63 9.68 50.98
C MET A 310 31.12 9.70 51.28
N TYR A 311 31.80 8.56 51.14
CA TYR A 311 33.23 8.45 51.39
C TYR A 311 34.05 9.31 50.43
N LYS A 312 33.72 9.26 49.13
CA LYS A 312 34.37 10.11 48.12
C LYS A 312 34.07 11.60 48.34
N TYR A 313 32.85 11.93 48.77
CA TYR A 313 32.49 13.29 49.15
C TYR A 313 33.39 13.81 50.27
N ILE A 314 33.53 13.05 51.36
CA ILE A 314 34.38 13.40 52.50
C ILE A 314 35.83 13.67 52.06
N LYS A 315 36.42 12.77 51.26
CA LYS A 315 37.79 12.95 50.75
C LYS A 315 37.95 14.13 49.78
N SER A 316 36.85 14.65 49.23
CA SER A 316 36.86 15.71 48.21
C SER A 316 36.53 17.11 48.74
N LYS A 317 36.15 17.25 50.02
CA LYS A 317 35.63 18.49 50.62
C LYS A 317 36.38 18.88 51.89
N ASP A 318 36.19 20.13 52.29
CA ASP A 318 36.67 20.64 53.58
C ASP A 318 36.11 19.75 54.72
N LYS A 319 37.02 19.33 55.61
CA LYS A 319 36.73 18.44 56.74
C LYS A 319 35.76 19.10 57.73
N GLU A 320 35.72 20.43 57.79
CA GLU A 320 34.92 21.17 58.76
C GLU A 320 33.51 21.52 58.28
N ALA A 321 33.15 21.20 57.03
CA ALA A 321 31.79 21.42 56.56
C ALA A 321 30.81 20.48 57.29
N LYS A 322 29.71 21.03 57.82
CA LYS A 322 28.65 20.30 58.55
C LYS A 322 28.17 19.03 57.83
N LEU A 323 28.08 19.07 56.50
CA LEU A 323 27.69 17.91 55.69
C LEU A 323 28.79 16.85 55.61
N THR A 324 30.06 17.25 55.51
CA THR A 324 31.23 16.36 55.57
C THR A 324 31.25 15.60 56.89
N LEU A 325 31.06 16.31 58.01
CA LEU A 325 31.01 15.70 59.33
C LEU A 325 29.83 14.73 59.48
N LYS A 326 28.65 15.10 58.98
CA LYS A 326 27.46 14.22 58.98
C LYS A 326 27.73 12.90 58.24
N TYR A 327 28.37 12.97 57.07
CA TYR A 327 28.72 11.76 56.32
C TYR A 327 29.84 10.98 57.00
N ALA A 328 30.85 11.64 57.55
CA ALA A 328 31.93 10.98 58.28
C ALA A 328 31.40 10.20 59.49
N LYS A 329 30.49 10.81 60.28
CA LYS A 329 29.79 10.16 61.38
C LYS A 329 28.97 8.95 60.93
N LYS A 330 28.15 9.11 59.89
CA LYS A 330 27.34 8.00 59.37
C LYS A 330 28.21 6.82 58.92
N LEU A 331 29.35 7.10 58.27
CA LEU A 331 30.26 6.06 57.82
C LEU A 331 31.09 5.45 58.96
N SER A 332 31.39 6.19 60.03
CA SER A 332 32.11 5.66 61.20
C SER A 332 31.23 4.69 62.00
N GLU A 333 29.95 5.01 62.17
CA GLU A 333 28.95 4.09 62.76
C GLU A 333 28.84 2.77 61.99
N LEU A 334 29.12 2.79 60.68
CA LEU A 334 29.14 1.63 59.81
C LEU A 334 30.51 0.92 59.71
N ASN A 335 31.56 1.42 60.39
CA ASN A 335 32.94 0.97 60.24
C ASN A 335 33.40 0.90 58.76
N TYR A 336 32.96 1.86 57.95
CA TYR A 336 33.23 1.86 56.51
C TYR A 336 34.64 2.40 56.20
N LYS A 337 35.60 1.49 55.97
CA LYS A 337 37.02 1.82 55.69
C LYS A 337 37.66 2.57 56.87
N ASP A 338 38.51 3.56 56.60
CA ASP A 338 39.14 4.48 57.56
C ASP A 338 38.16 5.55 58.09
N SER A 339 36.83 5.38 57.95
CA SER A 339 35.85 6.38 58.39
C SER A 339 35.89 6.67 59.89
N VAL A 340 36.22 5.69 60.73
CA VAL A 340 36.37 5.86 62.18
C VAL A 340 37.50 6.83 62.49
N GLU A 341 38.66 6.62 61.86
CA GLU A 341 39.83 7.51 62.01
C GLU A 341 39.55 8.89 61.40
N LEU A 342 38.93 8.95 60.22
CA LEU A 342 38.56 10.21 59.57
C LEU A 342 37.58 11.03 60.41
N TYR A 343 36.63 10.37 61.07
CA TYR A 343 35.70 11.06 61.96
C TYR A 343 36.37 11.51 63.26
N ALA A 344 37.26 10.69 63.84
CA ALA A 344 38.02 11.05 65.03
C ALA A 344 38.96 12.25 64.80
N ASP A 345 39.65 12.28 63.66
CA ASP A 345 40.50 13.39 63.21
C ASP A 345 39.71 14.70 63.03
N MET A 346 38.43 14.62 62.68
CA MET A 346 37.53 15.79 62.62
C MET A 346 37.04 16.28 64.00
N GLN A 347 37.39 15.60 65.09
CA GLN A 347 36.96 15.91 66.46
C GLN A 347 38.14 16.37 67.35
N GLU A 348 39.23 16.92 66.78
CA GLU A 348 40.38 17.43 67.55
C GLU A 348 39.97 18.40 68.67
N LYS A 349 40.62 18.28 69.84
CA LYS A 349 40.31 19.07 71.04
C LYS A 349 40.60 20.56 70.80
N ARG A 350 39.60 21.39 71.05
CA ARG A 350 39.68 22.85 70.96
C ARG A 350 39.17 23.43 72.26
N GLU A 351 39.96 24.32 72.84
CA GLU A 351 39.62 25.01 74.07
C GLU A 351 39.62 26.52 73.83
N ALA A 352 38.73 27.23 74.50
CA ALA A 352 38.64 28.68 74.42
C ALA A 352 38.68 29.25 75.83
N LYS A 353 39.65 30.12 76.10
CA LYS A 353 39.62 30.97 77.28
C LYS A 353 38.68 32.13 76.98
N VAL A 354 37.62 32.25 77.75
CA VAL A 354 36.64 33.34 77.64
C VAL A 354 36.88 34.29 78.81
N TYR A 355 36.93 35.59 78.56
CA TYR A 355 37.11 36.60 79.61
C TYR A 355 36.48 37.93 79.22
N PHE A 356 36.29 38.83 80.19
CA PHE A 356 35.57 40.09 79.98
C PHE A 356 36.46 41.30 80.30
N ASN A 357 36.23 42.40 79.58
CA ASN A 357 36.93 43.67 79.79
C ASN A 357 36.04 44.86 79.38
N ASN A 358 36.37 46.06 79.83
CA ASN A 358 35.71 47.31 79.40
C ASN A 358 36.33 47.91 78.12
N SER A 359 37.37 47.27 77.57
CA SER A 359 38.05 47.68 76.35
C SER A 359 38.24 46.54 75.34
N GLU A 360 38.39 46.91 74.07
CA GLU A 360 38.71 46.01 72.96
C GLU A 360 40.14 45.45 73.06
N GLU A 361 41.05 46.16 73.72
CA GLU A 361 42.46 45.74 73.86
C GLU A 361 42.76 45.08 75.21
N GLY A 362 41.71 44.77 76.00
CA GLY A 362 41.84 44.15 77.30
C GLY A 362 42.50 42.77 77.24
N THR A 363 43.56 42.57 78.03
CA THR A 363 44.29 41.29 78.10
C THR A 363 44.15 40.57 79.44
N GLU A 364 43.51 41.20 80.43
CA GLU A 364 43.39 40.67 81.79
C GLU A 364 41.97 40.16 82.07
N GLU A 365 41.88 39.13 82.90
CA GLU A 365 40.62 38.50 83.28
C GLU A 365 40.03 39.22 84.49
N GLU A 366 38.88 39.86 84.29
CA GLU A 366 38.15 40.56 85.33
C GLU A 366 36.87 39.80 85.69
N SER A 367 36.74 39.39 86.96
CA SER A 367 35.50 38.77 87.47
C SER A 367 34.36 39.78 87.64
N THR A 368 34.73 41.05 87.77
CA THR A 368 33.82 42.20 87.83
C THR A 368 34.40 43.30 86.96
N VAL A 369 33.67 43.73 85.94
CA VAL A 369 34.09 44.81 85.03
C VAL A 369 33.30 46.07 85.38
N ASN A 370 34.02 47.18 85.60
CA ASN A 370 33.42 48.49 85.81
C ASN A 370 33.21 49.19 84.46
N ILE A 371 31.99 49.67 84.20
CA ILE A 371 31.61 50.33 82.95
C ILE A 371 30.85 51.61 83.29
N GLU A 372 31.21 52.73 82.66
CA GLU A 372 30.44 53.97 82.76
C GLU A 372 29.06 53.82 82.12
N LYS A 373 28.07 54.59 82.59
CA LYS A 373 26.73 54.59 82.01
C LYS A 373 26.75 54.82 80.49
N GLY A 374 26.22 53.86 79.72
CA GLY A 374 26.24 53.87 78.26
C GLY A 374 27.52 53.32 77.60
N GLY A 375 28.50 52.87 78.39
CA GLY A 375 29.72 52.22 77.92
C GLY A 375 29.49 50.81 77.35
N LYS A 376 30.59 50.15 76.96
CA LYS A 376 30.59 48.82 76.31
C LYS A 376 31.26 47.77 77.18
N LEU A 377 30.70 46.56 77.17
CA LEU A 377 31.32 45.35 77.68
C LEU A 377 31.88 44.56 76.50
N TYR A 378 33.13 44.13 76.60
CA TYR A 378 33.75 43.22 75.65
C TYR A 378 33.92 41.83 76.27
N CYS A 379 33.49 40.79 75.56
CA CYS A 379 33.82 39.40 75.86
C CYS A 379 34.84 38.92 74.84
N HIS A 380 36.03 38.63 75.33
CA HIS A 380 37.17 38.12 74.60
C HIS A 380 37.19 36.59 74.64
N VAL A 381 37.55 36.00 73.51
CA VAL A 381 37.60 34.55 73.27
C VAL A 381 38.97 34.24 72.68
N LEU A 382 39.87 33.79 73.54
CA LEU A 382 41.21 33.35 73.16
C LEU A 382 41.22 31.85 72.89
N ILE A 383 41.50 31.47 71.65
CA ILE A 383 41.50 30.07 71.23
C ILE A 383 42.85 29.41 71.52
N SER A 384 42.78 28.24 72.14
CA SER A 384 43.87 27.27 72.29
C SER A 384 43.52 26.00 71.52
N SER A 385 44.32 25.65 70.52
CA SER A 385 44.15 24.40 69.79
C SER A 385 45.50 23.81 69.42
N GLU A 386 45.59 22.47 69.42
CA GLU A 386 46.72 21.74 68.87
C GLU A 386 46.80 21.88 67.33
N SER A 387 45.72 22.35 66.71
CA SER A 387 45.55 22.50 65.26
C SER A 387 45.66 23.95 64.83
N GLU A 388 46.41 24.20 63.75
CA GLU A 388 46.49 25.52 63.10
C GLU A 388 45.31 25.77 62.14
N SER A 389 44.36 24.82 62.01
CA SER A 389 43.23 24.93 61.10
C SER A 389 42.20 25.97 61.58
N ALA A 390 41.67 26.73 60.63
CA ALA A 390 40.70 27.77 60.91
C ALA A 390 39.28 27.18 60.99
N PHE A 391 38.48 27.57 61.98
CA PHE A 391 37.14 27.02 62.19
C PHE A 391 36.12 28.05 62.65
N ASN A 392 34.85 27.73 62.48
CA ASN A 392 33.78 28.61 62.92
C ASN A 392 33.41 28.34 64.38
N ILE A 393 33.25 29.42 65.13
CA ILE A 393 32.75 29.40 66.50
C ILE A 393 31.42 30.12 66.59
N THR A 394 30.59 29.62 67.49
CA THR A 394 29.34 30.27 67.87
C THR A 394 29.32 30.46 69.37
N TYR A 395 28.57 31.43 69.88
CA TYR A 395 28.44 31.63 71.32
C TYR A 395 26.98 31.81 71.73
N THR A 396 26.69 31.52 73.00
CA THR A 396 25.45 31.93 73.67
C THR A 396 25.80 32.92 74.77
N ALA A 397 24.94 33.91 75.00
CA ALA A 397 25.09 34.90 76.06
C ALA A 397 23.80 34.94 76.89
N GLN A 398 23.93 34.77 78.20
CA GLN A 398 22.83 34.75 79.15
C GLN A 398 23.00 35.85 80.18
N TRP A 399 21.98 36.70 80.35
CA TRP A 399 21.98 37.80 81.31
C TRP A 399 21.17 37.45 82.57
N ASN A 400 21.67 37.82 83.75
CA ASN A 400 21.00 37.71 85.05
C ASN A 400 20.36 36.34 85.35
N GLY A 401 21.01 35.26 84.91
CA GLY A 401 20.51 33.90 85.11
C GLY A 401 19.22 33.55 84.35
N GLU A 402 18.83 34.35 83.35
CA GLU A 402 17.69 34.02 82.47
C GLU A 402 17.92 32.66 81.76
N LYS A 403 16.84 31.90 81.55
CA LYS A 403 16.91 30.58 80.90
C LYS A 403 17.57 30.71 79.53
N ASP A 404 18.58 29.88 79.27
CA ASP A 404 19.26 29.81 77.97
C ASP A 404 18.21 29.45 76.91
N GLU A 405 17.82 30.39 76.05
CA GLU A 405 16.95 30.09 74.91
C GLU A 405 17.70 29.27 73.82
N GLY A 406 18.99 29.01 74.00
CA GLY A 406 19.79 28.21 73.07
C GLY A 406 20.09 28.91 71.75
N LYS A 407 19.83 30.22 71.65
CA LYS A 407 20.19 31.04 70.48
C LYS A 407 21.71 31.19 70.43
N LYS A 408 22.32 30.56 69.42
CA LYS A 408 23.73 30.68 69.10
C LYS A 408 23.94 31.83 68.12
N TYR A 409 24.92 32.67 68.41
CA TYR A 409 25.34 33.79 67.57
C TYR A 409 26.70 33.46 66.95
N ASP A 410 26.89 33.84 65.69
CA ASP A 410 28.17 33.68 65.01
C ASP A 410 29.17 34.73 65.53
N LEU A 411 30.39 34.28 65.81
CA LEU A 411 31.52 35.19 66.06
C LEU A 411 32.23 35.36 64.71
N SER A 412 32.29 36.59 64.19
CA SER A 412 32.31 36.90 62.74
C SER A 412 33.52 36.43 61.92
N ASP A 413 34.52 35.81 62.53
CA ASP A 413 35.75 35.36 61.84
C ASP A 413 36.05 33.88 62.13
N ARG A 414 36.70 33.20 61.16
CA ARG A 414 37.24 31.85 61.38
C ARG A 414 38.34 31.92 62.43
N ALA A 415 38.12 31.28 63.57
CA ALA A 415 39.07 31.22 64.66
C ALA A 415 40.22 30.22 64.35
N ARG A 416 41.43 30.54 64.77
CA ARG A 416 42.64 29.69 64.68
C ARG A 416 43.30 29.60 66.04
N ASN A 417 44.31 28.74 66.18
CA ASN A 417 45.16 28.74 67.35
C ASN A 417 45.70 30.16 67.65
N LYS A 418 45.60 30.60 68.91
CA LYS A 418 45.95 31.95 69.38
C LYS A 418 45.12 33.11 68.82
N SER A 419 44.04 32.84 68.09
CA SER A 419 43.08 33.90 67.76
C SER A 419 42.49 34.47 69.04
N ASN A 420 42.51 35.79 69.18
CA ASN A 420 41.76 36.52 70.19
C ASN A 420 40.63 37.27 69.49
N LEU A 421 39.42 36.73 69.61
CA LEU A 421 38.22 37.32 69.01
C LEU A 421 37.40 37.95 70.11
N TYR A 422 36.62 38.98 69.80
CA TYR A 422 35.75 39.58 70.80
C TYR A 422 34.35 39.86 70.26
N VAL A 423 33.41 39.96 71.19
CA VAL A 423 32.08 40.51 70.94
C VAL A 423 31.78 41.58 71.98
N SER A 424 31.10 42.65 71.58
CA SER A 424 30.75 43.75 72.47
C SER A 424 29.24 43.95 72.60
N TRP A 425 28.79 44.34 73.79
CA TRP A 425 27.42 44.80 74.04
C TRP A 425 27.45 46.22 74.60
N ASP A 426 26.41 47.02 74.34
CA ASP A 426 26.31 48.43 74.71
C ASP A 426 25.00 48.76 75.46
N LYS A 427 24.87 50.01 75.92
CA LYS A 427 23.65 50.62 76.51
C LYS A 427 23.16 49.95 77.80
N PHE A 428 24.05 49.87 78.79
CA PHE A 428 23.71 49.36 80.11
C PHE A 428 23.12 50.46 81.00
N ASP A 429 21.88 50.26 81.46
CA ASP A 429 21.13 51.24 82.27
C ASP A 429 20.73 50.73 83.68
N LYS A 430 21.13 49.50 84.05
CA LYS A 430 20.75 48.86 85.33
C LYS A 430 21.97 48.51 86.19
N LYS A 431 22.01 49.05 87.42
CA LYS A 431 23.01 48.69 88.45
C LYS A 431 22.94 47.19 88.78
N ASP A 432 24.10 46.54 88.86
CA ASP A 432 24.31 45.11 89.17
C ASP A 432 23.72 44.11 88.16
N SER A 433 24.40 43.93 87.02
CA SER A 433 24.03 42.92 86.00
C SER A 433 25.08 41.81 85.90
N GLU A 434 24.65 40.58 85.64
CA GLU A 434 25.51 39.40 85.48
C GLU A 434 25.37 38.84 84.06
N ILE A 435 26.48 38.41 83.44
CA ILE A 435 26.47 37.72 82.14
C ILE A 435 27.23 36.40 82.22
N THR A 436 26.70 35.36 81.58
CA THR A 436 27.42 34.11 81.29
C THR A 436 27.50 33.92 79.78
N VAL A 437 28.72 33.74 79.26
CA VAL A 437 28.96 33.43 77.84
C VAL A 437 29.52 32.02 77.72
N LYS A 438 28.96 31.23 76.80
CA LYS A 438 29.45 29.90 76.42
C LYS A 438 29.78 29.89 74.94
N VAL A 439 30.93 29.36 74.58
CA VAL A 439 31.44 29.28 73.20
C VAL A 439 31.43 27.83 72.74
N TYR A 440 31.05 27.61 71.48
CA TYR A 440 30.90 26.30 70.86
C TYR A 440 31.60 26.23 69.51
N ASN A 441 32.14 25.07 69.17
CA ASN A 441 32.49 24.72 67.80
C ASN A 441 31.21 24.59 66.97
N GLU A 442 31.09 25.32 65.86
CA GLU A 442 29.86 25.32 65.04
C GLU A 442 29.58 23.95 64.40
N ALA A 443 30.64 23.28 63.92
CA ALA A 443 30.50 22.04 63.16
C ALA A 443 30.15 20.85 64.06
N THR A 444 30.80 20.72 65.22
CA THR A 444 30.58 19.61 66.16
C THR A 444 29.46 19.90 67.17
N GLY A 445 29.21 21.18 67.45
CA GLY A 445 28.29 21.62 68.50
C GLY A 445 28.87 21.54 69.92
N GLU A 446 30.12 21.09 70.07
CA GLU A 446 30.82 20.96 71.34
C GLU A 446 31.07 22.32 72.00
N MET A 447 30.87 22.43 73.32
CA MET A 447 31.22 23.62 74.09
C MET A 447 32.73 23.63 74.34
N ILE A 448 33.41 24.70 73.91
CA ILE A 448 34.87 24.81 73.97
C ILE A 448 35.34 25.82 75.02
N GLY A 449 34.46 26.67 75.55
CA GLY A 449 34.80 27.63 76.60
C GLY A 449 33.58 28.27 77.23
N SER A 450 33.73 28.79 78.46
CA SER A 450 32.68 29.55 79.14
C SER A 450 33.28 30.49 80.17
N ALA A 451 32.70 31.66 80.34
CA ALA A 451 33.02 32.55 81.45
C ALA A 451 31.78 33.30 81.94
N LYS A 452 31.92 33.87 83.13
CA LYS A 452 30.87 34.59 83.84
C LYS A 452 31.44 35.89 84.41
N CYS A 453 30.72 36.99 84.28
CA CYS A 453 31.16 38.31 84.71
C CYS A 453 30.03 39.08 85.38
N ASN A 454 30.37 39.81 86.45
CA ASN A 454 29.50 40.81 87.05
C ASN A 454 29.84 42.19 86.48
N LEU A 455 28.82 43.03 86.28
CA LEU A 455 28.96 44.40 85.81
C LEU A 455 28.63 45.36 86.93
N ASN A 456 29.55 46.28 87.17
CA ASN A 456 29.31 47.44 88.00
C ASN A 456 29.19 48.67 87.10
N ILE A 457 28.08 49.39 87.20
CA ILE A 457 27.81 50.57 86.37
C ILE A 457 28.03 51.83 87.20
N GLU A 458 29.04 52.59 86.82
CA GLU A 458 29.35 53.89 87.42
C GLU A 458 28.44 54.97 86.78
N GLU A 459 27.87 55.84 87.62
CA GLU A 459 26.86 56.84 87.25
C GLU A 459 27.39 58.02 86.43
#